data_AF-A0A929AZ22-F1
#
_entry.id   AF-A0A929AZ22-F1
#
_cell.length_a   1.000
_cell.length_b   1.000
_cell.length_c   1.000
_cell.angle_alpha   90.00
_cell.angle_beta   90.00
_cell.angle_gamma   90.00
#
_symmetry.space_group_name_H-M   'P 1'
#
loop_
_entity.id
_entity.type
_entity.pdbx_description
1 polymer ?
#
loop_
_entity_poly.entity_id
_entity_poly.type
_entity_poly.pdbx_seq_one_letter_code
_entity_poly.pdbx_strand_id
1 'polypeptide(L)'
;MTKRLDNYSGLFSKLWNIKGAIALAAIALIFPISNLNAEEISKTTNQKNTIAQTNGEQTEQPAQTEQQREQITSDEVTDRAEEFIGQTVTVRGRFIEAIDDNGFTITPERIFEAEPILIVNVTGTPLDLPSDDIRVQATGDVREFTLDEIAQEYNMEFDRATYALYENTPVIIARSIAPAPQPQEISGNPDQYYNRQIAVEANIGNAYSPQAFTLDDDLLVLNLNPEFDHRQQVQATDANGQRVVVTGVLRPFNMEELQREYDLATLDENVQRQLAENYANRPVLISDGVYPFPTEDRDNNMN
;
A
#
# COMPACT_ATOMS: atom_id res chain seq x y z
N MET A 1 -1.50 -12.38 52.26
CA MET A 1 -2.51 -13.31 51.69
C MET A 1 -2.12 -13.52 50.23
N THR A 2 -1.46 -14.64 49.95
CA THR A 2 -0.91 -15.04 48.65
C THR A 2 -1.93 -15.90 47.92
N LYS A 3 -2.19 -15.62 46.63
CA LYS A 3 -2.83 -16.48 45.61
C LYS A 3 -2.89 -15.64 44.31
N ARG A 4 -2.68 -16.15 43.10
CA ARG A 4 -2.05 -17.36 42.56
C ARG A 4 -1.98 -17.09 41.05
N LEU A 5 -0.85 -17.39 40.41
CA LEU A 5 -0.67 -17.37 38.97
C LEU A 5 -1.30 -18.63 38.37
N ASP A 6 -2.13 -18.48 37.35
CA ASP A 6 -2.54 -19.53 36.41
C ASP A 6 -2.17 -18.98 35.01
N ASN A 7 -0.99 -19.27 34.45
CA ASN A 7 -0.61 -20.47 33.68
C ASN A 7 -1.68 -20.94 32.68
N TYR A 8 -1.67 -20.34 31.48
CA TYR A 8 -2.18 -20.98 30.26
C TYR A 8 -0.99 -21.35 29.36
N SER A 9 -0.49 -22.56 29.57
CA SER A 9 0.43 -23.25 28.68
C SER A 9 -0.30 -24.42 28.03
N GLY A 10 -0.36 -24.43 26.71
CA GLY A 10 -0.57 -25.65 25.91
C GLY A 10 -1.69 -25.55 24.90
N LEU A 11 -1.34 -25.63 23.60
CA LEU A 11 -1.68 -26.76 22.72
C LEU A 11 -1.51 -26.41 21.24
N PHE A 12 -0.28 -26.17 20.74
CA PHE A 12 0.04 -26.46 19.33
C PHE A 12 1.49 -26.91 19.19
N SER A 13 1.73 -28.18 19.53
CA SER A 13 2.90 -28.91 19.06
C SER A 13 2.44 -29.87 17.98
N LYS A 14 2.67 -29.56 16.69
CA LYS A 14 2.65 -30.56 15.61
C LYS A 14 3.33 -30.04 14.33
N LEU A 15 4.51 -30.61 14.09
CA LEU A 15 5.04 -31.08 12.81
C LEU A 15 5.19 -30.05 11.68
N TRP A 16 6.35 -29.39 11.58
CA TRP A 16 7.01 -29.16 10.29
C TRP A 16 8.39 -29.82 10.32
N ASN A 17 8.50 -30.90 9.55
CA ASN A 17 9.75 -31.60 9.26
C ASN A 17 9.67 -31.95 7.78
N ILE A 18 10.09 -31.02 6.91
CA ILE A 18 10.34 -31.33 5.50
C ILE A 18 11.70 -30.71 5.14
N LYS A 19 12.75 -31.52 5.28
CA LYS A 19 13.98 -31.32 4.54
C LYS A 19 13.73 -31.76 3.11
N GLY A 20 13.55 -30.80 2.20
CA GLY A 20 13.47 -31.03 0.76
C GLY A 20 14.67 -30.41 0.06
N ALA A 21 15.67 -31.21 -0.29
CA ALA A 21 16.73 -30.79 -1.19
C ALA A 21 16.16 -30.80 -2.63
N ILE A 22 16.00 -29.63 -3.24
CA ILE A 22 15.65 -29.52 -4.65
C ILE A 22 16.97 -29.47 -5.44
N ALA A 23 17.25 -30.56 -6.15
CA ALA A 23 18.36 -30.65 -7.09
C ALA A 23 18.01 -29.86 -8.36
N LEU A 24 18.70 -28.75 -8.60
CA LEU A 24 18.67 -28.04 -9.89
C LEU A 24 19.42 -28.85 -10.94
N ALA A 25 18.67 -29.47 -11.86
CA ALA A 25 19.22 -30.09 -13.06
C ALA A 25 19.54 -28.99 -14.09
N ALA A 26 20.83 -28.75 -14.32
CA ALA A 26 21.32 -27.92 -15.42
C ALA A 26 21.12 -28.65 -16.76
N ILE A 27 20.25 -28.12 -17.63
CA ILE A 27 20.15 -28.55 -19.02
C ILE A 27 20.97 -27.57 -19.86
N ALA A 28 22.19 -28.00 -20.23
CA ALA A 28 23.00 -27.34 -21.25
C ALA A 28 22.50 -27.77 -22.64
N LEU A 29 21.96 -26.83 -23.41
CA LEU A 29 21.74 -27.02 -24.85
C LEU A 29 22.95 -26.51 -25.63
N ILE A 30 23.58 -27.43 -26.36
CA ILE A 30 24.72 -27.19 -27.23
C ILE A 30 24.25 -27.22 -28.70
N PHE A 31 24.94 -26.41 -29.51
CA PHE A 31 25.20 -26.51 -30.97
C PHE A 31 24.40 -25.56 -31.89
N PRO A 32 24.96 -25.16 -33.06
CA PRO A 32 26.37 -24.96 -33.45
C PRO A 32 26.65 -23.59 -34.11
N ILE A 33 27.93 -23.22 -34.14
CA ILE A 33 28.46 -22.03 -34.82
C ILE A 33 28.53 -22.28 -36.33
N SER A 34 28.06 -21.33 -37.15
CA SER A 34 28.49 -21.16 -38.54
C SER A 34 28.75 -19.67 -38.82
N ASN A 35 29.91 -19.40 -39.42
CA ASN A 35 30.45 -18.09 -39.77
C ASN A 35 29.86 -17.47 -41.06
N LEU A 36 30.10 -16.16 -41.22
CA LEU A 36 30.37 -15.37 -42.44
C LEU A 36 29.35 -14.30 -42.90
N ASN A 37 29.85 -13.05 -42.84
CA ASN A 37 29.86 -11.95 -43.82
C ASN A 37 28.58 -11.36 -44.46
N ALA A 38 28.44 -10.05 -44.20
CA ALA A 38 28.36 -8.91 -45.12
C ALA A 38 27.62 -9.01 -46.46
N GLU A 39 26.81 -7.95 -46.64
CA GLU A 39 26.51 -7.22 -47.88
C GLU A 39 25.29 -7.64 -48.74
N GLU A 40 24.47 -6.62 -48.98
CA GLU A 40 23.69 -6.30 -50.19
C GLU A 40 22.15 -6.40 -50.26
N ILE A 41 21.55 -5.18 -50.28
CA ILE A 41 20.65 -4.57 -51.29
C ILE A 41 19.39 -5.33 -51.78
N SER A 42 18.20 -4.73 -51.55
CA SER A 42 17.24 -4.24 -52.58
C SER A 42 15.82 -4.13 -52.00
N LYS A 43 15.30 -2.92 -51.76
CA LYS A 43 14.40 -2.13 -52.63
C LYS A 43 13.07 -2.82 -53.00
N THR A 44 11.96 -2.16 -52.64
CA THR A 44 10.82 -1.77 -53.52
C THR A 44 9.83 -0.97 -52.64
N THR A 45 9.86 0.38 -52.69
CA THR A 45 8.97 1.28 -53.47
C THR A 45 7.74 1.70 -52.64
N ASN A 46 7.75 2.92 -52.08
CA ASN A 46 7.14 4.17 -52.61
C ASN A 46 5.60 4.15 -52.47
N GLN A 47 4.88 5.22 -52.09
CA GLN A 47 5.22 6.64 -51.98
C GLN A 47 4.01 7.39 -51.39
N LYS A 48 4.30 8.63 -50.95
CA LYS A 48 3.46 9.85 -50.88
C LYS A 48 3.24 10.33 -49.43
N ASN A 49 4.21 11.01 -48.81
CA ASN A 49 4.60 12.44 -48.95
C ASN A 49 3.41 13.43 -48.91
N THR A 50 3.37 14.32 -47.91
CA THR A 50 3.98 15.66 -48.07
C THR A 50 3.93 16.57 -46.82
N ILE A 51 5.13 16.82 -46.25
CA ILE A 51 5.82 18.10 -45.92
C ILE A 51 5.11 19.22 -45.12
N ALA A 52 5.68 19.60 -43.97
CA ALA A 52 6.15 20.97 -43.67
C ALA A 52 7.11 20.98 -42.45
N GLN A 53 8.33 21.47 -42.71
CA GLN A 53 9.41 21.73 -41.75
C GLN A 53 9.16 23.02 -40.96
N THR A 54 9.68 23.13 -39.74
CA THR A 54 10.35 24.37 -39.29
C THR A 54 11.31 24.10 -38.12
N ASN A 55 12.42 24.83 -38.14
CA ASN A 55 13.65 24.62 -37.38
C ASN A 55 13.58 25.03 -35.90
N GLY A 56 14.37 24.32 -35.08
CA GLY A 56 15.34 24.92 -34.15
C GLY A 56 14.81 25.38 -32.79
N GLU A 57 15.09 24.58 -31.75
CA GLU A 57 15.90 25.01 -30.59
C GLU A 57 16.16 23.80 -29.69
N GLN A 58 17.44 23.41 -29.65
CA GLN A 58 17.97 22.39 -28.76
C GLN A 58 18.17 23.05 -27.40
N THR A 59 17.27 22.78 -26.46
CA THR A 59 17.50 23.03 -25.04
C THR A 59 17.76 21.68 -24.39
N GLU A 60 18.98 21.50 -23.90
CA GLU A 60 19.41 20.32 -23.15
C GLU A 60 18.57 20.20 -21.87
N GLN A 61 17.68 19.22 -21.82
CA GLN A 61 16.95 18.83 -20.61
C GLN A 61 17.72 17.66 -19.97
N PRO A 62 18.22 17.80 -18.73
CA PRO A 62 18.93 16.71 -18.07
C PRO A 62 17.96 15.55 -17.85
N ALA A 63 18.44 14.34 -18.16
CA ALA A 63 17.75 13.09 -17.91
C ALA A 63 17.37 12.98 -16.42
N GLN A 64 16.09 13.19 -16.11
CA GLN A 64 15.51 12.75 -14.86
C GLN A 64 15.23 11.26 -14.98
N THR A 65 16.19 10.45 -14.53
CA THR A 65 15.93 9.08 -14.09
C THR A 65 15.20 9.14 -12.74
N GLU A 66 13.97 9.63 -12.74
CA GLU A 66 13.05 9.36 -11.63
C GLU A 66 12.31 8.09 -12.02
N GLN A 67 12.88 6.96 -11.60
CA GLN A 67 12.19 5.68 -11.64
C GLN A 67 10.81 5.90 -11.03
N GLN A 68 9.78 5.66 -11.85
CA GLN A 68 8.41 5.46 -11.40
C GLN A 68 8.50 4.52 -10.20
N ARG A 69 8.26 5.04 -9.00
CA ARG A 69 7.94 4.20 -7.85
C ARG A 69 6.56 3.65 -8.17
N GLU A 70 6.54 2.54 -8.89
CA GLU A 70 5.33 1.73 -9.03
C GLU A 70 4.84 1.46 -7.61
N GLN A 71 3.62 1.90 -7.33
CA GLN A 71 2.95 1.53 -6.10
C GLN A 71 2.66 0.04 -6.25
N ILE A 72 3.61 -0.80 -5.86
CA ILE A 72 3.45 -2.26 -5.93
C ILE A 72 2.35 -2.62 -4.94
N THR A 73 1.35 -3.35 -5.42
CA THR A 73 0.20 -3.74 -4.60
C THR A 73 0.59 -4.82 -3.61
N SER A 74 -0.19 -4.96 -2.53
CA SER A 74 -0.05 -6.04 -1.55
C SER A 74 0.08 -7.43 -2.19
N ASP A 75 -0.60 -7.67 -3.31
CA ASP A 75 -0.65 -8.97 -3.97
C ASP A 75 0.68 -9.33 -4.64
N GLU A 76 1.36 -8.35 -5.22
CA GLU A 76 2.65 -8.55 -5.89
C GLU A 76 3.76 -8.77 -4.86
N VAL A 77 3.77 -7.99 -3.77
CA VAL A 77 4.83 -8.04 -2.75
C VAL A 77 4.86 -9.37 -2.04
N THR A 78 3.72 -10.03 -1.84
CA THR A 78 3.67 -11.14 -0.88
C THR A 78 4.02 -12.50 -1.47
N ASP A 79 3.76 -12.70 -2.76
CA ASP A 79 4.12 -13.94 -3.46
C ASP A 79 5.58 -13.97 -3.90
N ARG A 80 6.19 -12.78 -3.96
CA ARG A 80 7.51 -12.53 -4.52
C ARG A 80 8.29 -11.58 -3.63
N ALA A 81 8.11 -11.67 -2.31
CA ALA A 81 8.72 -10.75 -1.34
C ALA A 81 10.25 -10.63 -1.51
N GLU A 82 10.89 -11.75 -1.87
CA GLU A 82 12.32 -11.79 -2.21
C GLU A 82 12.71 -10.86 -3.38
N GLU A 83 11.80 -10.66 -4.34
CA GLU A 83 12.04 -9.80 -5.50
C GLU A 83 11.91 -8.31 -5.19
N PHE A 84 11.30 -7.98 -4.06
CA PHE A 84 11.16 -6.62 -3.57
C PHE A 84 12.24 -6.23 -2.56
N ILE A 85 13.19 -7.13 -2.23
CA ILE A 85 14.31 -6.80 -1.35
C ILE A 85 15.03 -5.52 -1.83
N GLY A 86 15.18 -4.56 -0.93
CA GLY A 86 15.75 -3.24 -1.20
C GLY A 86 14.76 -2.20 -1.71
N GLN A 87 13.50 -2.56 -1.94
CA GLN A 87 12.45 -1.65 -2.40
C GLN A 87 11.54 -1.21 -1.23
N THR A 88 11.03 0.02 -1.32
CA THR A 88 9.97 0.49 -0.43
C THR A 88 8.62 0.08 -1.00
N VAL A 89 7.81 -0.62 -0.21
CA VAL A 89 6.51 -1.16 -0.60
C VAL A 89 5.41 -0.70 0.35
N THR A 90 4.15 -0.78 -0.10
CA THR A 90 2.97 -0.65 0.75
C THR A 90 2.13 -1.92 0.60
N VAL A 91 1.96 -2.64 1.71
CA VAL A 91 1.18 -3.88 1.75
C VAL A 91 -0.04 -3.71 2.64
N ARG A 92 -1.11 -4.40 2.29
CA ARG A 92 -2.37 -4.53 3.03
C ARG A 92 -2.64 -6.02 3.23
N GLY A 93 -2.96 -6.40 4.45
CA GLY A 93 -3.23 -7.78 4.79
C GLY A 93 -4.04 -7.90 6.07
N ARG A 94 -4.55 -9.10 6.32
CA ARG A 94 -5.21 -9.42 7.58
C ARG A 94 -4.15 -9.58 8.67
N PHE A 95 -4.34 -8.90 9.78
CA PHE A 95 -3.53 -9.13 10.98
C PHE A 95 -3.72 -10.57 11.48
N ILE A 96 -2.63 -11.24 11.85
CA ILE A 96 -2.68 -12.61 12.36
C ILE A 96 -2.36 -12.63 13.85
N GLU A 97 -1.16 -12.17 14.21
CA GLU A 97 -0.73 -12.08 15.59
C GLU A 97 0.35 -11.02 15.77
N ALA A 98 0.33 -10.39 16.94
CA ALA A 98 1.46 -9.61 17.42
C ALA A 98 2.48 -10.55 18.06
N ILE A 99 3.74 -10.35 17.70
CA ILE A 99 4.87 -11.05 18.32
C ILE A 99 5.22 -10.32 19.62
N ASP A 100 5.40 -9.00 19.50
CA ASP A 100 5.61 -8.05 20.58
C ASP A 100 5.30 -6.62 20.06
N ASP A 101 5.73 -5.58 20.77
CA ASP A 101 5.51 -4.19 20.36
C ASP A 101 6.26 -3.82 19.05
N ASN A 102 7.28 -4.60 18.71
CA ASN A 102 8.23 -4.36 17.62
C ASN A 102 7.93 -5.20 16.37
N GLY A 103 7.03 -6.18 16.43
CA GLY A 103 6.66 -6.93 15.25
C GLY A 103 5.34 -7.69 15.33
N PHE A 104 4.77 -7.90 14.17
CA PHE A 104 3.54 -8.65 13.97
C PHE A 104 3.54 -9.29 12.60
N THR A 105 2.66 -10.26 12.38
CA THR A 105 2.51 -10.91 11.08
C THR A 105 1.19 -10.53 10.41
N ILE A 106 1.23 -10.42 9.09
CA ILE A 106 0.04 -10.25 8.26
C ILE A 106 -0.03 -11.33 7.20
N THR A 107 -1.24 -11.73 6.84
CA THR A 107 -1.51 -12.58 5.67
C THR A 107 -2.17 -11.76 4.57
N PRO A 108 -1.73 -11.88 3.31
CA PRO A 108 -2.33 -11.19 2.17
C PRO A 108 -3.79 -11.61 1.95
N GLU A 109 -4.62 -10.73 1.41
CA GLU A 109 -6.07 -10.96 1.31
C GLU A 109 -6.47 -12.05 0.30
N ARG A 110 -5.69 -12.27 -0.77
CA ARG A 110 -6.17 -13.04 -1.93
C ARG A 110 -5.67 -14.48 -2.02
N ILE A 111 -4.82 -14.92 -1.08
CA ILE A 111 -4.14 -16.22 -1.22
C ILE A 111 -4.25 -16.99 0.09
N PHE A 112 -5.09 -18.02 0.06
CA PHE A 112 -5.38 -18.90 1.20
C PHE A 112 -4.16 -19.71 1.68
N GLU A 113 -3.07 -19.72 0.92
CA GLU A 113 -1.82 -20.45 1.21
C GLU A 113 -0.59 -19.52 1.31
N ALA A 114 -0.76 -18.20 1.30
CA ALA A 114 0.38 -17.29 1.40
C ALA A 114 1.01 -17.36 2.79
N GLU A 115 2.34 -17.44 2.81
CA GLU A 115 3.10 -17.42 4.06
C GLU A 115 2.93 -16.04 4.74
N PRO A 116 2.65 -16.00 6.06
CA PRO A 116 2.57 -14.74 6.78
C PRO A 116 3.90 -13.98 6.68
N ILE A 117 3.81 -12.68 6.40
CA ILE A 117 4.99 -11.83 6.34
C ILE A 117 5.17 -11.13 7.67
N LEU A 118 6.40 -11.15 8.18
CA LEU A 118 6.77 -10.36 9.35
C LEU A 118 6.88 -8.88 8.97
N ILE A 119 6.12 -8.08 9.71
CA ILE A 119 6.22 -6.63 9.73
C ILE A 119 7.01 -6.24 10.97
N VAL A 120 8.17 -5.61 10.77
CA VAL A 120 8.97 -5.01 11.85
C VAL A 120 8.55 -3.57 12.03
N ASN A 121 7.98 -3.24 13.18
CA ASN A 121 7.47 -1.92 13.50
C ASN A 121 8.60 -1.00 13.98
N VAL A 122 9.08 -0.12 13.09
CA VAL A 122 10.09 0.90 13.43
C VAL A 122 9.48 2.29 13.64
N THR A 123 8.16 2.39 13.77
CA THR A 123 7.45 3.66 13.97
C THR A 123 7.69 4.27 15.36
N GLY A 124 8.16 3.45 16.32
CA GLY A 124 8.34 3.83 17.72
C GLY A 124 7.02 3.90 18.51
N THR A 125 5.89 3.55 17.91
CA THR A 125 4.59 3.46 18.59
C THR A 125 4.08 2.03 18.51
N PRO A 126 3.63 1.41 19.61
CA PRO A 126 3.02 0.08 19.57
C PRO A 126 1.83 0.04 18.62
N LEU A 127 1.59 -1.12 18.03
CA LEU A 127 0.46 -1.32 17.12
C LEU A 127 -0.86 -1.26 17.91
N ASP A 128 -1.67 -0.22 17.66
CA ASP A 128 -2.98 -0.02 18.29
C ASP A 128 -4.10 -0.39 17.30
N LEU A 129 -4.53 -1.66 17.35
CA LEU A 129 -5.64 -2.17 16.54
C LEU A 129 -6.97 -2.16 17.32
N PRO A 130 -8.08 -1.73 16.71
CA PRO A 130 -9.40 -1.79 17.34
C PRO A 130 -9.93 -3.21 17.60
N SER A 131 -9.43 -4.22 16.87
CA SER A 131 -9.69 -5.65 17.15
C SER A 131 -8.65 -6.54 16.47
N ASP A 132 -8.65 -7.84 16.80
CA ASP A 132 -7.69 -8.82 16.27
C ASP A 132 -8.07 -9.33 14.85
N ASP A 133 -9.26 -9.00 14.34
CA ASP A 133 -9.73 -9.40 13.01
C ASP A 133 -9.91 -8.17 12.11
N ILE A 134 -8.87 -7.34 12.04
CA ILE A 134 -8.82 -6.21 11.12
C ILE A 134 -7.71 -6.36 10.11
N ARG A 135 -7.87 -5.61 9.01
CA ARG A 135 -6.79 -5.40 8.06
C ARG A 135 -5.87 -4.29 8.53
N VAL A 136 -4.62 -4.41 8.12
CA VAL A 136 -3.57 -3.45 8.39
C VAL A 136 -2.88 -3.10 7.08
N GLN A 137 -2.57 -1.82 6.92
CA GLN A 137 -1.68 -1.32 5.88
C GLN A 137 -0.33 -1.02 6.51
N ALA A 138 0.75 -1.53 5.92
CA ALA A 138 2.11 -1.27 6.32
C ALA A 138 2.92 -0.74 5.13
N THR A 139 3.62 0.37 5.31
CA THR A 139 4.56 0.93 4.33
C THR A 139 5.97 0.85 4.90
N GLY A 140 6.90 0.26 4.16
CA GLY A 140 8.24 -0.03 4.65
C GLY A 140 9.19 -0.53 3.57
N ASP A 141 10.44 -0.75 3.96
CA ASP A 141 11.43 -1.37 3.06
C ASP A 141 11.41 -2.88 3.23
N VAL A 142 11.41 -3.60 2.11
CA VAL A 142 11.58 -5.05 2.14
C VAL A 142 13.06 -5.36 2.31
N ARG A 143 13.40 -6.21 3.27
CA ARG A 143 14.78 -6.62 3.55
C ARG A 143 14.82 -8.09 3.93
N GLU A 144 15.96 -8.72 3.69
CA GLU A 144 16.29 -9.97 4.37
C GLU A 144 16.49 -9.70 5.86
N PHE A 145 15.83 -10.48 6.71
CA PHE A 145 15.87 -10.27 8.15
C PHE A 145 17.14 -10.84 8.76
N THR A 146 17.95 -9.93 9.31
CA THR A 146 19.09 -10.26 10.16
C THR A 146 18.84 -9.60 11.51
N LEU A 147 18.56 -10.39 12.55
CA LEU A 147 18.17 -9.87 13.86
C LEU A 147 19.18 -8.87 14.40
N ASP A 148 20.47 -9.22 14.38
CA ASP A 148 21.53 -8.41 14.98
C ASP A 148 21.74 -7.08 14.21
N GLU A 149 21.56 -7.08 12.88
CA GLU A 149 21.69 -5.86 12.07
C GLU A 149 20.52 -4.91 12.31
N ILE A 150 19.29 -5.41 12.27
CA ILE A 150 18.07 -4.60 12.46
C ILE A 150 18.02 -4.06 13.89
N ALA A 151 18.34 -4.89 14.89
CA ALA A 151 18.42 -4.47 16.29
C ALA A 151 19.39 -3.30 16.47
N GLN A 152 20.56 -3.37 15.83
CA GLN A 152 21.57 -2.33 15.91
C GLN A 152 21.19 -1.06 15.13
N GLU A 153 20.65 -1.21 13.92
CA GLU A 153 20.32 -0.10 13.03
C GLU A 153 19.18 0.77 13.61
N TYR A 154 18.15 0.13 14.15
CA TYR A 154 16.96 0.80 14.67
C TYR A 154 16.97 0.96 16.20
N ASN A 155 18.04 0.50 16.87
CA ASN A 155 18.18 0.54 18.33
C ASN A 155 16.98 -0.13 19.04
N MET A 156 16.67 -1.36 18.63
CA MET A 156 15.54 -2.16 19.10
C MET A 156 16.01 -3.40 19.86
N GLU A 157 15.17 -3.88 20.77
CA GLU A 157 15.38 -5.15 21.46
C GLU A 157 14.40 -6.19 20.90
N PHE A 158 14.93 -7.34 20.49
CA PHE A 158 14.14 -8.48 20.03
C PHE A 158 14.36 -9.68 20.93
N ASP A 159 13.31 -10.45 21.20
CA ASP A 159 13.46 -11.76 21.81
C ASP A 159 14.06 -12.74 20.79
N ARG A 160 15.32 -13.12 21.00
CA ARG A 160 16.07 -13.96 20.06
C ARG A 160 15.40 -15.32 19.80
N ALA A 161 14.74 -15.90 20.79
CA ALA A 161 14.09 -17.21 20.62
C ALA A 161 12.88 -17.11 19.69
N THR A 162 12.13 -16.01 19.79
CA THR A 162 10.93 -15.74 19.01
C THR A 162 11.27 -15.35 17.58
N TYR A 163 12.27 -14.50 17.38
CA TYR A 163 12.61 -14.00 16.04
C TYR A 163 13.53 -14.91 15.21
N ALA A 164 14.16 -15.93 15.82
CA ALA A 164 15.05 -16.84 15.11
C ALA A 164 14.40 -17.58 13.93
N LEU A 165 13.07 -17.72 13.93
CA LEU A 165 12.33 -18.38 12.85
C LEU A 165 12.19 -17.52 11.58
N TYR A 166 12.46 -16.21 11.68
CA TYR A 166 12.41 -15.26 10.56
C TYR A 166 13.81 -14.95 10.00
N GLU A 167 14.89 -15.48 10.58
CA GLU A 167 16.25 -15.20 10.13
C GLU A 167 16.46 -15.61 8.66
N ASN A 168 17.03 -14.72 7.85
CA ASN A 168 17.22 -14.87 6.40
C ASN A 168 15.91 -14.99 5.60
N THR A 169 14.78 -14.52 6.14
CA THR A 169 13.51 -14.43 5.40
C THR A 169 13.22 -12.97 5.01
N PRO A 170 12.49 -12.72 3.91
CA PRO A 170 12.08 -11.37 3.57
C PRO A 170 11.06 -10.84 4.57
N VAL A 171 11.29 -9.61 5.05
CA VAL A 171 10.42 -8.90 5.99
C VAL A 171 10.23 -7.47 5.56
N ILE A 172 9.23 -6.80 6.12
CA ILE A 172 8.99 -5.38 5.86
C ILE A 172 9.35 -4.57 7.09
N ILE A 173 10.36 -3.70 6.95
CA ILE A 173 10.72 -2.72 7.97
C ILE A 173 9.77 -1.52 7.85
N ALA A 174 8.68 -1.56 8.60
CA ALA A 174 7.56 -0.65 8.46
C ALA A 174 7.80 0.67 9.20
N ARG A 175 7.78 1.75 8.42
CA ARG A 175 7.88 3.14 8.91
C ARG A 175 6.52 3.82 9.05
N SER A 176 5.46 3.18 8.55
CA SER A 176 4.08 3.61 8.71
C SER A 176 3.18 2.39 8.77
N ILE A 177 2.28 2.37 9.74
CA ILE A 177 1.31 1.29 9.93
C ILE A 177 -0.02 1.94 10.32
N ALA A 178 -1.11 1.48 9.71
CA ALA A 178 -2.45 1.93 10.05
C ALA A 178 -3.47 0.79 9.90
N PRO A 179 -4.53 0.76 10.75
CA PRO A 179 -5.74 0.00 10.45
C PRO A 179 -6.25 0.31 9.05
N ALA A 180 -6.67 -0.72 8.33
CA ALA A 180 -7.05 -0.65 6.93
C ALA A 180 -8.51 -1.10 6.68
N PRO A 181 -9.50 -0.54 7.41
CA PRO A 181 -10.88 -0.98 7.32
C PRO A 181 -11.50 -0.68 5.94
N GLN A 182 -12.51 -1.45 5.59
CA GLN A 182 -13.43 -1.15 4.51
C GLN A 182 -14.49 -0.11 4.93
N PRO A 183 -15.07 0.63 3.97
CA PRO A 183 -16.14 1.58 4.27
C PRO A 183 -17.35 0.94 4.99
N GLN A 184 -17.68 -0.32 4.70
CA GLN A 184 -18.74 -1.06 5.40
C GLN A 184 -18.41 -1.26 6.89
N GLU A 185 -17.14 -1.52 7.23
CA GLU A 185 -16.68 -1.73 8.61
C GLU A 185 -16.72 -0.41 9.40
N ILE A 186 -16.37 0.70 8.74
CA ILE A 186 -16.45 2.05 9.31
C ILE A 186 -17.91 2.44 9.54
N SER A 187 -18.78 2.29 8.54
CA SER A 187 -20.18 2.67 8.64
C SER A 187 -20.96 1.81 9.65
N GLY A 188 -20.60 0.52 9.78
CA GLY A 188 -21.21 -0.40 10.74
C GLY A 188 -20.83 -0.15 12.20
N ASN A 189 -19.59 0.30 12.46
CA ASN A 189 -19.12 0.60 13.81
C ASN A 189 -17.99 1.66 13.78
N PRO A 190 -18.32 2.95 13.63
CA PRO A 190 -17.32 4.01 13.45
C PRO A 190 -16.57 4.36 14.74
N ASP A 191 -17.16 4.09 15.90
CA ASP A 191 -16.60 4.45 17.21
C ASP A 191 -15.22 3.82 17.47
N GLN A 192 -14.98 2.63 16.92
CA GLN A 192 -13.68 1.95 17.03
C GLN A 192 -12.55 2.62 16.22
N TYR A 193 -12.90 3.49 15.27
CA TYR A 193 -11.97 4.14 14.34
C TYR A 193 -11.84 5.65 14.55
N TYR A 194 -12.73 6.29 15.33
CA TYR A 194 -12.65 7.74 15.55
C TYR A 194 -11.33 8.17 16.19
N ASN A 195 -10.81 9.29 15.71
CA ASN A 195 -9.54 9.93 16.10
C ASN A 195 -8.32 9.04 15.86
N ARG A 196 -8.42 8.06 14.95
CA ARG A 196 -7.31 7.19 14.56
C ARG A 196 -6.94 7.45 13.10
N GLN A 197 -5.64 7.32 12.82
CA GLN A 197 -5.14 7.22 11.46
C GLN A 197 -5.60 5.89 10.86
N ILE A 198 -6.24 5.93 9.69
CA ILE A 198 -6.69 4.74 8.97
C ILE A 198 -6.35 4.85 7.47
N ALA A 199 -6.32 3.70 6.79
CA ALA A 199 -6.13 3.61 5.35
C ALA A 199 -7.32 2.88 4.69
N VAL A 200 -8.19 3.62 4.03
CA VAL A 200 -9.44 3.10 3.46
C VAL A 200 -9.29 2.89 1.97
N GLU A 201 -9.45 1.65 1.52
CA GLU A 201 -9.47 1.30 0.09
C GLU A 201 -10.91 1.11 -0.36
N ALA A 202 -11.33 1.86 -1.38
CA ALA A 202 -12.68 1.85 -1.89
C ALA A 202 -12.75 2.51 -3.26
N ASN A 203 -13.89 2.39 -3.94
CA ASN A 203 -14.15 3.20 -5.11
C ASN A 203 -14.64 4.60 -4.68
N ILE A 204 -14.28 5.60 -5.47
CA ILE A 204 -14.85 6.94 -5.34
C ILE A 204 -16.32 6.89 -5.77
N GLY A 205 -17.20 7.37 -4.90
CA GLY A 205 -18.62 7.55 -5.14
C GLY A 205 -18.92 8.92 -5.75
N ASN A 206 -19.61 9.78 -5.00
CA ASN A 206 -20.02 11.10 -5.44
C ASN A 206 -18.97 12.16 -5.11
N ALA A 207 -18.56 12.96 -6.10
CA ALA A 207 -17.74 14.15 -5.88
C ALA A 207 -18.59 15.42 -5.81
N TYR A 208 -18.48 16.17 -4.72
CA TYR A 208 -19.09 17.49 -4.54
C TYR A 208 -18.13 18.60 -4.98
N SER A 209 -16.83 18.39 -4.74
CA SER A 209 -15.72 19.24 -5.17
C SER A 209 -14.41 18.42 -5.14
N PRO A 210 -13.29 18.96 -5.64
CA PRO A 210 -11.97 18.31 -5.46
C PRO A 210 -11.60 18.07 -3.99
N GLN A 211 -12.16 18.86 -3.06
CA GLN A 211 -11.89 18.78 -1.63
C GLN A 211 -12.91 17.93 -0.87
N ALA A 212 -14.03 17.54 -1.49
CA ALA A 212 -15.11 16.82 -0.81
C ALA A 212 -15.78 15.81 -1.75
N PHE A 213 -15.66 14.54 -1.40
CA PHE A 213 -16.24 13.43 -2.16
C PHE A 213 -16.57 12.27 -1.24
N THR A 214 -17.29 11.26 -1.74
CA THR A 214 -17.56 10.04 -0.98
C THR A 214 -16.76 8.87 -1.53
N LEU A 215 -16.53 7.88 -0.67
CA LEU A 215 -16.19 6.52 -1.08
C LEU A 215 -17.46 5.66 -1.13
N ASP A 216 -17.31 4.38 -1.47
CA ASP A 216 -18.35 3.36 -1.28
C ASP A 216 -18.98 3.43 0.13
N ASP A 217 -20.24 3.02 0.25
CA ASP A 217 -21.12 3.18 1.43
C ASP A 217 -21.30 4.64 1.92
N ASP A 218 -21.13 5.60 1.00
CA ASP A 218 -21.29 7.02 1.27
C ASP A 218 -20.38 7.53 2.41
N LEU A 219 -19.18 6.96 2.58
CA LEU A 219 -18.20 7.50 3.53
C LEU A 219 -17.65 8.82 2.99
N LEU A 220 -17.92 9.93 3.69
CA LEU A 220 -17.44 11.25 3.29
C LEU A 220 -15.93 11.37 3.50
N VAL A 221 -15.24 11.92 2.52
CA VAL A 221 -13.82 12.27 2.56
C VAL A 221 -13.70 13.79 2.38
N LEU A 222 -12.94 14.43 3.26
CA LEU A 222 -12.51 15.82 3.11
C LEU A 222 -11.01 15.84 2.81
N ASN A 223 -10.66 16.19 1.58
CA ASN A 223 -9.28 16.35 1.12
C ASN A 223 -8.90 17.83 1.13
N LEU A 224 -8.34 18.29 2.25
CA LEU A 224 -8.09 19.72 2.48
C LEU A 224 -6.79 20.20 1.84
N ASN A 225 -5.95 19.27 1.40
CA ASN A 225 -4.66 19.55 0.77
C ASN A 225 -4.55 18.87 -0.60
N PRO A 226 -5.46 19.15 -1.55
CA PRO A 226 -5.48 18.47 -2.86
C PRO A 226 -4.20 18.73 -3.68
N GLU A 227 -3.49 19.83 -3.39
CA GLU A 227 -2.27 20.21 -4.11
C GLU A 227 -1.01 19.47 -3.63
N PHE A 228 -0.97 18.98 -2.38
CA PHE A 228 0.23 18.33 -1.82
C PHE A 228 0.51 16.93 -2.39
N ASP A 229 -0.39 16.43 -3.24
CA ASP A 229 -0.27 15.15 -3.91
C ASP A 229 0.48 15.31 -5.24
N HIS A 230 1.78 15.61 -5.21
CA HIS A 230 2.58 15.85 -6.43
C HIS A 230 2.87 14.55 -7.23
N ARG A 231 2.30 13.41 -6.85
CA ARG A 231 2.59 12.10 -7.47
C ARG A 231 1.28 11.34 -7.67
N GLN A 232 0.63 11.59 -8.81
CA GLN A 232 -0.54 10.87 -9.32
C GLN A 232 -1.90 11.28 -8.72
N GLN A 233 -2.20 12.59 -8.76
CA GLN A 233 -3.48 13.14 -8.31
C GLN A 233 -4.67 12.45 -8.98
N VAL A 234 -5.44 11.73 -8.19
CA VAL A 234 -6.83 11.41 -8.53
C VAL A 234 -7.66 12.65 -8.23
N GLN A 235 -8.02 13.41 -9.26
CA GLN A 235 -9.01 14.47 -9.10
C GLN A 235 -10.36 13.81 -8.86
N ALA A 236 -10.90 13.93 -7.65
CA ALA A 236 -12.17 13.29 -7.27
C ALA A 236 -13.31 13.60 -8.25
N THR A 237 -13.28 14.77 -8.91
CA THR A 237 -14.27 15.19 -9.92
C THR A 237 -14.26 14.38 -11.20
N ASP A 238 -13.14 13.75 -11.54
CA ASP A 238 -12.95 12.98 -12.78
C ASP A 238 -12.95 11.46 -12.54
N ALA A 239 -13.11 11.05 -11.27
CA ALA A 239 -12.76 9.72 -10.79
C ALA A 239 -13.94 8.87 -10.30
N ASN A 240 -15.18 9.19 -10.69
CA ASN A 240 -16.37 8.41 -10.30
C ASN A 240 -16.17 6.92 -10.64
N GLY A 241 -16.17 6.06 -9.61
CA GLY A 241 -15.95 4.61 -9.73
C GLY A 241 -14.49 4.18 -9.76
N GLN A 242 -13.51 5.09 -9.67
CA GLN A 242 -12.10 4.75 -9.58
C GLN A 242 -11.77 4.21 -8.19
N ARG A 243 -11.04 3.09 -8.14
CA ARG A 243 -10.52 2.53 -6.89
C ARG A 243 -9.32 3.32 -6.40
N VAL A 244 -9.35 3.72 -5.13
CA VAL A 244 -8.31 4.50 -4.47
C VAL A 244 -8.03 3.97 -3.07
N VAL A 245 -6.90 4.38 -2.50
CA VAL A 245 -6.60 4.28 -1.07
C VAL A 245 -6.55 5.68 -0.50
N VAL A 246 -7.42 5.97 0.46
CA VAL A 246 -7.43 7.24 1.20
C VAL A 246 -6.85 7.01 2.58
N THR A 247 -5.77 7.72 2.90
CA THR A 247 -5.20 7.74 4.26
C THR A 247 -5.63 8.99 4.98
N GLY A 248 -6.00 8.89 6.25
CA GLY A 248 -6.39 10.05 7.03
C GLY A 248 -6.90 9.72 8.43
N VAL A 249 -7.43 10.72 9.12
CA VAL A 249 -8.03 10.57 10.45
C VAL A 249 -9.54 10.53 10.36
N LEU A 250 -10.16 9.49 10.92
CA LEU A 250 -11.62 9.42 10.99
C LEU A 250 -12.17 10.33 12.10
N ARG A 251 -13.15 11.17 11.78
CA ARG A 251 -13.80 12.09 12.72
C ARG A 251 -15.33 11.98 12.64
N PRO A 252 -16.05 12.28 13.71
CA PRO A 252 -17.48 12.54 13.61
C PRO A 252 -17.67 13.84 12.83
N PHE A 253 -18.58 13.82 11.84
CA PHE A 253 -18.83 15.00 11.05
C PHE A 253 -19.63 16.03 11.86
N ASN A 254 -18.94 17.13 12.18
CA ASN A 254 -19.51 18.33 12.76
C ASN A 254 -18.90 19.53 12.04
N MET A 255 -19.70 20.18 11.19
CA MET A 255 -19.22 21.30 10.36
C MET A 255 -18.56 22.42 11.18
N GLU A 256 -19.15 22.81 12.31
CA GLU A 256 -18.63 23.90 13.15
C GLU A 256 -17.33 23.53 13.85
N GLU A 257 -17.16 22.27 14.24
CA GLU A 257 -15.91 21.77 14.84
C GLU A 257 -14.81 21.64 13.79
N LEU A 258 -15.12 21.00 12.66
CA LEU A 258 -14.16 20.78 11.58
C LEU A 258 -13.69 22.11 10.96
N GLN A 259 -14.59 23.08 10.78
CA GLN A 259 -14.22 24.43 10.32
C GLN A 259 -13.23 25.11 11.25
N ARG A 260 -13.35 24.91 12.57
CA ARG A 260 -12.45 25.51 13.57
C ARG A 260 -11.09 24.82 13.61
N GLU A 261 -11.06 23.51 13.43
CA GLU A 261 -9.85 22.71 13.55
C GLU A 261 -9.02 22.68 12.26
N TYR A 262 -9.69 22.57 11.12
CA TYR A 262 -9.03 22.33 9.84
C TYR A 262 -9.14 23.48 8.83
N ASP A 263 -9.73 24.61 9.24
CA ASP A 263 -9.92 25.79 8.40
C ASP A 263 -10.59 25.48 7.04
N LEU A 264 -11.81 24.94 7.10
CA LEU A 264 -12.62 24.61 5.90
C LEU A 264 -13.08 25.84 5.10
N ALA A 265 -12.51 27.03 5.33
CA ALA A 265 -12.88 28.27 4.65
C ALA A 265 -12.63 28.20 3.13
N THR A 266 -11.81 27.26 2.67
CA THR A 266 -11.56 27.01 1.24
C THR A 266 -12.67 26.23 0.55
N LEU A 267 -13.54 25.54 1.31
CA LEU A 267 -14.63 24.74 0.77
C LEU A 267 -15.81 25.66 0.40
N ASP A 268 -16.40 25.47 -0.79
CA ASP A 268 -17.52 26.27 -1.27
C ASP A 268 -18.72 26.27 -0.29
N GLU A 269 -19.33 27.43 -0.05
CA GLU A 269 -20.43 27.58 0.92
C GLU A 269 -21.65 26.70 0.61
N ASN A 270 -21.95 26.44 -0.67
CA ASN A 270 -23.06 25.56 -1.04
C ASN A 270 -22.70 24.10 -0.76
N VAL A 271 -21.45 23.71 -1.01
CA VAL A 271 -20.94 22.38 -0.64
C VAL A 271 -20.99 22.21 0.88
N GLN A 272 -20.52 23.19 1.65
CA GLN A 272 -20.60 23.17 3.11
C GLN A 272 -22.04 22.96 3.59
N ARG A 273 -23.01 23.72 3.04
CA ARG A 273 -24.43 23.59 3.39
C ARG A 273 -24.97 22.19 3.05
N GLN A 274 -24.66 21.68 1.86
CA GLN A 274 -25.07 20.35 1.42
C GLN A 274 -24.50 19.26 2.33
N LEU A 275 -23.23 19.37 2.75
CA LEU A 275 -22.62 18.40 3.64
C LEU A 275 -23.20 18.49 5.06
N ALA A 276 -23.43 19.70 5.58
CA ALA A 276 -24.08 19.92 6.88
C ALA A 276 -25.47 19.27 6.96
N GLU A 277 -26.24 19.31 5.88
CA GLU A 277 -27.58 18.71 5.81
C GLU A 277 -27.54 17.18 5.71
N ASN A 278 -26.59 16.61 4.95
CA ASN A 278 -26.61 15.19 4.57
C ASN A 278 -25.69 14.29 5.42
N TYR A 279 -24.71 14.89 6.11
CA TYR A 279 -23.64 14.16 6.82
C TYR A 279 -23.57 14.42 8.32
N ALA A 280 -24.51 15.18 8.90
CA ALA A 280 -24.52 15.45 10.34
C ALA A 280 -24.39 14.17 11.19
N ASN A 281 -23.38 14.14 12.07
CA ASN A 281 -23.06 13.01 12.96
C ASN A 281 -22.70 11.69 12.26
N ARG A 282 -22.39 11.71 10.96
CA ARG A 282 -21.83 10.56 10.23
C ARG A 282 -20.30 10.57 10.31
N PRO A 283 -19.63 9.42 10.12
CA PRO A 283 -18.19 9.41 10.00
C PRO A 283 -17.72 10.21 8.77
N VAL A 284 -16.65 10.96 8.93
CA VAL A 284 -15.92 11.65 7.87
C VAL A 284 -14.43 11.35 8.00
N LEU A 285 -13.79 11.05 6.87
CA LEU A 285 -12.35 10.86 6.80
C LEU A 285 -11.69 12.18 6.40
N ILE A 286 -10.90 12.76 7.31
CA ILE A 286 -10.06 13.91 7.00
C ILE A 286 -8.78 13.38 6.37
N SER A 287 -8.65 13.56 5.06
CA SER A 287 -7.63 12.93 4.25
C SER A 287 -6.29 13.65 4.35
N ASP A 288 -5.23 12.87 4.57
CA ASP A 288 -3.84 13.28 4.39
C ASP A 288 -3.34 12.99 2.97
N GLY A 289 -3.95 12.02 2.27
CA GLY A 289 -3.55 11.61 0.93
C GLY A 289 -4.55 10.66 0.28
N VAL A 290 -4.67 10.77 -1.05
CA VAL A 290 -5.54 9.93 -1.88
C VAL A 290 -4.65 9.32 -2.96
N TYR A 291 -4.47 8.01 -2.93
CA TYR A 291 -3.57 7.32 -3.86
C TYR A 291 -4.39 6.48 -4.85
N PRO A 292 -4.06 6.48 -6.15
CA PRO A 292 -4.67 5.56 -7.09
C PRO A 292 -4.38 4.13 -6.64
N PHE A 293 -5.38 3.25 -6.70
CA PHE A 293 -5.11 1.82 -6.57
C PHE A 293 -4.63 1.33 -7.95
N PRO A 294 -3.47 0.67 -8.06
CA PRO A 294 -3.01 0.12 -9.32
C PRO A 294 -4.08 -0.78 -9.92
N THR A 295 -4.56 -0.41 -11.11
CA THR A 295 -5.36 -1.31 -11.93
C THR A 295 -4.40 -2.30 -12.56
N GLU A 296 -4.57 -3.60 -12.32
CA GLU A 296 -3.98 -4.61 -13.20
C GLU A 296 -4.36 -4.22 -14.63
N ASP A 297 -3.37 -3.87 -15.46
CA ASP A 297 -3.57 -3.72 -16.89
C ASP A 297 -3.94 -5.09 -17.46
N ARG A 298 -5.22 -5.45 -17.36
CA ARG A 298 -5.78 -6.59 -18.08
C ARG A 298 -5.92 -6.19 -19.54
N ASP A 299 -5.05 -6.79 -20.35
CA ASP A 299 -5.18 -6.97 -21.79
C ASP A 299 -5.09 -5.70 -22.67
N ASN A 300 -3.86 -5.27 -22.95
CA ASN A 300 -3.53 -4.57 -24.20
C ASN A 300 -2.41 -5.31 -24.95
N ASN A 301 -2.58 -6.61 -25.17
CA ASN A 301 -1.82 -7.33 -26.19
C ASN A 301 -2.66 -8.41 -26.87
N MET A 302 -3.76 -7.98 -27.50
CA MET A 302 -4.35 -8.69 -28.62
C MET A 302 -4.43 -7.73 -29.81
N ASN A 303 -3.39 -7.74 -30.65
CA ASN A 303 -3.50 -7.54 -32.10
C ASN A 303 -2.27 -8.08 -32.82
#